data_AF-A0A9D5KY41-F1
#
_entry.id   AF-A0A9D5KY41-F1
#
_cell.length_a   1.000
_cell.length_b   1.000
_cell.length_c   1.000
_cell.angle_alpha   90.00
_cell.angle_beta   90.00
_cell.angle_gamma   90.00
#
_symmetry.space_group_name_H-M   'P 1'
#
loop_
_entity.id
_entity.type
_entity.pdbx_description
1 polymer ?
#
loop_
_entity_poly.entity_id
_entity_poly.type
_entity_poly.pdbx_seq_one_letter_code
_entity_poly.pdbx_strand_id
1 'polypeptide(L)'
;MVTPLNIDAIWLRHYLVAKHEGLSEPEARLKASESVGIKGKAFARCHISTGTLTVPVDGGGNSLKRRNANPILSEHGKWRREHLGAWQAAYGRTPYFIHLLPEIEEVYNTSSGLTLEQFNSALLEVALRWLDFEAVNNRESRLRETGRELEPEITDGLTVFDLIFRHGKMAVFPLYPW
;
A
#
# COMPACT_ATOMS: atom_id res chain seq x y z
N MET A 1 -9.82 11.93 -3.61
CA MET A 1 -8.85 10.94 -3.15
C MET A 1 -9.43 9.57 -3.43
N VAL A 2 -8.62 8.70 -4.01
CA VAL A 2 -8.98 7.35 -4.45
C VAL A 2 -7.97 6.31 -3.97
N THR A 3 -6.76 6.73 -3.57
CA THR A 3 -5.71 5.83 -3.09
C THR A 3 -5.70 5.80 -1.56
N PRO A 4 -5.97 4.64 -0.91
CA PRO A 4 -5.83 4.51 0.54
C PRO A 4 -4.36 4.46 0.95
N LEU A 5 -4.08 4.82 2.21
CA LEU A 5 -2.76 4.59 2.78
C LEU A 5 -2.55 3.08 3.05
N ASN A 6 -3.56 2.40 3.62
CA ASN A 6 -3.54 0.94 3.75
C ASN A 6 -3.86 0.28 2.41
N ILE A 7 -2.82 0.02 1.62
CA ILE A 7 -2.91 -0.84 0.43
C ILE A 7 -2.74 -2.26 0.94
N ASP A 8 -3.81 -2.96 1.28
CA ASP A 8 -3.76 -4.39 1.63
C ASP A 8 -3.83 -5.28 0.39
N ALA A 9 -3.64 -6.59 0.59
CA ALA A 9 -3.66 -7.57 -0.49
C ALA A 9 -5.00 -7.62 -1.24
N ILE A 10 -6.12 -7.38 -0.55
CA ILE A 10 -7.47 -7.45 -1.13
C ILE A 10 -7.69 -6.23 -2.02
N TRP A 11 -7.40 -5.02 -1.53
CA TRP A 11 -7.46 -3.80 -2.31
C TRP A 11 -6.60 -3.93 -3.56
N LEU A 12 -5.37 -4.44 -3.42
CA LEU A 12 -4.44 -4.57 -4.53
C LEU A 12 -4.91 -5.61 -5.56
N ARG A 13 -5.47 -6.74 -5.12
CA ARG A 13 -6.14 -7.72 -6.01
C ARG A 13 -7.24 -7.04 -6.85
N HIS A 14 -8.14 -6.27 -6.23
CA HIS A 14 -9.19 -5.56 -6.96
C HIS A 14 -8.63 -4.51 -7.93
N TYR A 15 -7.59 -3.78 -7.53
CA TYR A 15 -6.90 -2.84 -8.40
C TYR A 15 -6.31 -3.54 -9.62
N LEU A 16 -5.62 -4.67 -9.45
CA LEU A 16 -5.01 -5.43 -10.54
C LEU A 16 -6.05 -6.01 -11.49
N VAL A 17 -7.16 -6.55 -10.96
CA VAL A 17 -8.29 -7.01 -11.78
C VAL A 17 -8.85 -5.86 -12.62
N ALA A 18 -9.09 -4.70 -12.01
CA ALA A 18 -9.59 -3.53 -12.72
C ALA A 18 -8.63 -3.05 -13.83
N LYS A 19 -7.32 -3.06 -13.56
CA LYS A 19 -6.30 -2.76 -14.57
C LYS A 19 -6.30 -3.79 -15.71
N HIS A 20 -6.48 -5.07 -15.41
CA HIS A 20 -6.56 -6.13 -16.40
C HIS A 20 -7.80 -5.98 -17.30
N GLU A 21 -8.92 -5.51 -16.74
CA GLU A 21 -10.14 -5.17 -17.48
C GLU A 21 -10.01 -3.89 -18.33
N GLY A 22 -8.86 -3.23 -18.31
CA GLY A 22 -8.57 -2.06 -19.14
C GLY A 22 -9.03 -0.72 -18.55
N LEU A 23 -9.40 -0.66 -17.26
CA LEU A 23 -9.76 0.59 -16.61
C LEU A 23 -8.55 1.53 -16.53
N SER A 24 -8.82 2.84 -16.64
CA SER A 24 -7.78 3.85 -16.42
C SER A 24 -7.26 3.82 -14.98
N GLU A 25 -6.08 4.41 -14.75
CA GLU A 25 -5.45 4.44 -13.42
C GLU A 25 -6.39 4.97 -12.31
N PRO A 26 -7.08 6.12 -12.48
CA PRO A 26 -7.99 6.62 -11.44
C PRO A 26 -9.22 5.73 -11.25
N GLU A 27 -9.76 5.16 -12.32
CA GLU A 27 -10.93 4.27 -12.27
C GLU A 27 -10.61 2.96 -11.57
N ALA A 28 -9.44 2.36 -11.83
CA ALA A 28 -9.01 1.13 -11.17
C ALA A 28 -8.82 1.33 -9.67
N ARG A 29 -8.20 2.44 -9.26
CA ARG A 29 -8.04 2.81 -7.84
C ARG A 29 -9.39 3.06 -7.16
N LEU A 30 -10.31 3.75 -7.85
CA LEU A 30 -11.65 4.00 -7.33
C LEU A 30 -12.41 2.68 -7.14
N LYS A 31 -12.43 1.81 -8.16
CA LYS A 31 -13.10 0.50 -8.12
C LYS A 31 -12.54 -0.36 -6.98
N ALA A 32 -11.22 -0.38 -6.78
CA ALA A 32 -10.58 -1.10 -5.69
C ALA A 32 -10.99 -0.55 -4.31
N SER A 33 -10.96 0.77 -4.14
CA SER A 33 -11.36 1.44 -2.90
C SER A 33 -12.84 1.23 -2.55
N GLU A 34 -13.72 1.25 -3.55
CA GLU A 34 -15.14 0.94 -3.37
C GLU A 34 -15.37 -0.52 -2.99
N SER A 35 -14.63 -1.45 -3.61
CA SER A 35 -14.75 -2.90 -3.35
C SER A 35 -14.43 -3.29 -1.91
N VAL A 36 -13.48 -2.59 -1.28
CA VAL A 36 -13.12 -2.82 0.13
C VAL A 36 -13.73 -1.79 1.09
N GLY A 37 -14.58 -0.88 0.59
CA GLY A 37 -15.33 0.09 1.41
C GLY A 37 -14.49 1.19 2.08
N ILE A 38 -13.37 1.60 1.47
CA ILE A 38 -12.53 2.68 2.01
C ILE A 38 -13.32 3.99 2.08
N LYS A 39 -13.33 4.62 3.25
CA LYS A 39 -13.98 5.93 3.46
C LYS A 39 -13.34 6.75 4.56
N GLY A 40 -13.41 8.07 4.40
CA GLY A 40 -13.05 9.04 5.43
C GLY A 40 -11.65 8.84 6.00
N LYS A 41 -11.55 8.55 7.30
CA LYS A 41 -10.27 8.39 8.00
C LYS A 41 -9.47 7.17 7.55
N ALA A 42 -10.09 6.18 6.89
CA ALA A 42 -9.39 5.00 6.39
C ALA A 42 -8.29 5.36 5.37
N PHE A 43 -8.48 6.43 4.59
CA PHE A 43 -7.49 6.91 3.64
C PHE A 43 -6.17 7.38 4.27
N ALA A 44 -6.17 7.71 5.57
CA ALA A 44 -4.99 8.19 6.28
C ALA A 44 -4.42 7.15 7.26
N ARG A 45 -4.91 5.91 7.23
CA ARG A 45 -4.50 4.84 8.14
C ARG A 45 -3.83 3.70 7.39
N CYS A 46 -2.76 3.17 7.96
CA CYS A 46 -2.05 1.98 7.48
C CYS A 46 -1.98 0.97 8.62
N HIS A 47 -2.34 -0.28 8.35
CA HIS A 47 -2.20 -1.35 9.32
C HIS A 47 -0.89 -2.10 9.05
N ILE A 48 -0.07 -2.23 10.09
CA ILE A 48 1.18 -2.97 10.09
C ILE A 48 1.15 -4.02 11.20
N SER A 49 2.06 -4.98 11.19
CA SER A 49 2.07 -6.10 12.15
C SER A 49 2.11 -5.67 13.62
N THR A 50 2.61 -4.49 13.94
CA THR A 50 2.73 -3.96 15.31
C THR A 50 1.69 -2.89 15.66
N GLY A 51 0.79 -2.50 14.75
CA GLY A 51 -0.20 -1.48 15.05
C GLY A 51 -0.73 -0.73 13.82
N THR A 52 -1.18 0.51 14.05
CA THR A 52 -1.75 1.36 13.00
C THR A 52 -1.01 2.67 12.90
N LEU A 53 -0.48 2.97 11.72
CA LEU A 53 0.09 4.27 11.37
C LEU A 53 -1.03 5.21 10.94
N THR A 54 -0.97 6.47 11.34
CA THR A 54 -1.96 7.48 10.95
C THR A 54 -1.25 8.72 10.45
N VAL A 55 -1.44 9.05 9.17
CA VAL A 55 -0.89 10.27 8.58
C VAL A 55 -1.72 11.47 9.03
N PRO A 56 -1.13 12.43 9.76
CA PRO A 56 -1.83 13.65 10.13
C PRO A 56 -1.98 14.55 8.90
N VAL A 57 -3.10 15.27 8.85
CA VAL A 57 -3.46 16.17 7.75
C VAL A 57 -3.88 17.52 8.30
N ASP A 58 -3.72 18.57 7.50
CA ASP A 58 -4.15 19.91 7.87
C ASP A 58 -5.67 19.97 8.06
N GLY A 59 -6.09 20.73 9.08
CA GLY A 59 -7.47 20.74 9.58
C GLY A 59 -7.88 19.48 10.36
N GLY A 60 -6.94 18.56 10.60
CA GLY A 60 -7.12 17.35 11.40
C GLY A 60 -8.06 16.32 10.77
N GLY A 61 -8.27 15.19 11.44
CA GLY A 61 -9.01 14.05 10.88
C GLY A 61 -10.50 14.30 10.55
N ASN A 62 -11.06 15.47 10.89
CA ASN A 62 -12.40 15.87 10.46
C ASN A 62 -12.41 16.37 9.01
N SER A 63 -11.29 16.87 8.48
CA SER A 63 -11.17 17.29 7.07
C SER A 63 -11.45 16.12 6.11
N LEU A 64 -11.09 14.90 6.53
CA LEU A 64 -11.30 13.65 5.81
C LEU A 64 -12.77 13.19 5.72
N LYS A 65 -13.69 13.76 6.51
CA LYS A 65 -15.13 13.40 6.43
C LYS A 65 -15.83 14.02 5.22
N ARG A 66 -15.21 15.02 4.58
CA ARG A 66 -15.80 15.70 3.42
C ARG A 66 -15.72 14.78 2.20
N ARG A 67 -16.76 14.83 1.35
CA ARG A 67 -16.74 14.13 0.06
C ARG A 67 -15.55 14.61 -0.76
N ASN A 68 -14.81 13.67 -1.36
CA ASN A 68 -13.61 13.93 -2.16
C ASN A 68 -12.50 14.71 -1.43
N ALA A 69 -12.43 14.63 -0.09
CA ALA A 69 -11.35 15.24 0.66
C ALA A 69 -9.98 14.82 0.12
N ASN A 70 -9.08 15.78 -0.05
CA ASN A 70 -7.66 15.56 -0.36
C ASN A 70 -6.82 16.63 0.34
N PRO A 71 -6.72 16.59 1.68
CA PRO A 71 -6.01 17.62 2.43
C PRO A 71 -4.50 17.52 2.23
N ILE A 72 -3.81 18.63 2.51
CA ILE A 72 -2.35 18.66 2.64
C ILE A 72 -1.93 17.90 3.90
N LEU A 73 -0.80 17.23 3.85
CA LEU A 73 -0.21 16.57 5.02
C LEU A 73 0.16 17.60 6.08
N SER A 74 0.01 17.23 7.35
CA SER A 74 0.42 18.13 8.43
C SER A 74 1.93 18.13 8.58
N GLU A 75 2.52 19.32 8.61
CA GLU A 75 3.93 19.52 8.96
C GLU A 75 4.18 19.52 10.48
N HIS A 76 3.12 19.39 11.28
CA HIS A 76 3.24 19.34 12.73
C HIS A 76 3.57 17.92 13.23
N GLY A 77 4.39 17.88 14.29
CA GLY A 77 4.74 16.65 14.98
C GLY A 77 5.91 15.90 14.35
N LYS A 78 6.15 14.68 14.85
CA LYS A 78 7.28 13.82 14.44
C LYS A 78 6.80 12.55 13.74
N TRP A 79 5.58 12.57 13.20
CA TRP A 79 4.89 11.39 12.67
C TRP A 79 5.69 10.66 11.59
N ARG A 80 6.46 11.38 10.75
CA ARG A 80 7.33 10.78 9.74
C ARG A 80 8.38 9.87 10.37
N ARG A 81 9.10 10.40 11.36
CA ARG A 81 10.11 9.65 12.13
C ARG A 81 9.48 8.50 12.91
N GLU A 82 8.30 8.73 13.51
CA GLU A 82 7.58 7.71 14.28
C GLU A 82 7.10 6.56 13.38
N HIS A 83 6.56 6.87 12.20
CA HIS A 83 6.19 5.86 11.21
C HIS A 83 7.39 5.05 10.75
N LEU A 84 8.51 5.69 10.38
CA LEU A 84 9.73 4.99 9.99
C LEU A 84 10.28 4.10 11.12
N GLY A 85 10.25 4.57 12.37
CA GLY A 85 10.59 3.74 13.53
C GLY A 85 9.65 2.55 13.72
N ALA A 86 8.35 2.73 13.42
CA ALA A 86 7.38 1.65 13.48
C ALA A 86 7.57 0.61 12.36
N TRP A 87 7.91 1.03 11.14
CA TRP A 87 8.33 0.13 10.06
C TRP A 87 9.55 -0.70 10.47
N GLN A 88 10.57 -0.06 11.05
CA GLN A 88 11.76 -0.73 11.58
C GLN A 88 11.42 -1.74 12.68
N ALA A 89 10.54 -1.39 13.62
CA ALA A 89 10.14 -2.29 14.69
C ALA A 89 9.34 -3.50 14.17
N ALA A 90 8.45 -3.28 13.20
CA ALA A 90 7.59 -4.31 12.62
C ALA A 90 8.34 -5.27 11.70
N TYR A 91 9.22 -4.76 10.84
CA TYR A 91 9.77 -5.51 9.72
C TYR A 91 11.29 -5.50 9.64
N GLY A 92 12.00 -4.86 10.57
CA GLY A 92 13.45 -4.72 10.53
C GLY A 92 14.27 -6.01 10.48
N ARG A 93 13.62 -7.16 10.76
CA ARG A 93 14.22 -8.51 10.70
C ARG A 93 13.81 -9.30 9.46
N THR A 94 12.93 -8.76 8.63
CA THR A 94 12.46 -9.44 7.42
C THR A 94 13.52 -9.33 6.31
N PRO A 95 13.61 -10.31 5.39
CA PRO A 95 14.71 -10.40 4.45
C PRO A 95 14.84 -9.20 3.50
N TYR A 96 13.72 -8.60 3.08
CA TYR A 96 13.72 -7.53 2.08
C TYR A 96 13.65 -6.13 2.68
N PHE A 97 13.58 -6.00 4.00
CA PHE A 97 13.48 -4.71 4.68
C PHE A 97 14.58 -3.73 4.29
N ILE A 98 15.84 -4.17 4.34
CA ILE A 98 16.99 -3.30 4.04
C ILE A 98 17.00 -2.79 2.58
N HIS A 99 16.31 -3.48 1.69
CA HIS A 99 16.25 -3.14 0.27
C HIS A 99 15.06 -2.25 -0.05
N LEU A 100 13.90 -2.50 0.57
CA LEU A 100 12.66 -1.76 0.32
C LEU A 100 12.54 -0.48 1.16
N LEU A 101 13.02 -0.49 2.41
CA LEU A 101 12.88 0.65 3.31
C LEU A 101 13.43 1.96 2.73
N PRO A 102 14.60 2.01 2.06
CA PRO A 102 15.13 3.27 1.50
C PRO A 102 14.16 3.95 0.53
N GLU A 103 13.41 3.18 -0.28
CA GLU A 103 12.41 3.75 -1.18
C GLU A 103 11.19 4.31 -0.44
N ILE A 104 10.77 3.65 0.64
CA ILE A 104 9.71 4.15 1.51
C ILE A 104 10.19 5.42 2.23
N GLU A 105 11.40 5.41 2.79
CA GLU A 105 12.02 6.56 3.46
C GLU A 105 12.06 7.79 2.56
N GLU A 106 12.41 7.61 1.28
CA GLU A 106 12.42 8.71 0.32
C GLU A 106 11.04 9.35 0.14
N VAL A 107 9.97 8.54 0.09
CA VAL A 107 8.60 9.07 0.06
C VAL A 107 8.28 9.87 1.31
N TYR A 108 8.71 9.42 2.49
CA TYR A 108 8.54 10.17 3.74
C TYR A 108 9.35 11.48 3.75
N ASN A 109 10.61 11.45 3.31
CA ASN A 109 11.52 12.59 3.32
C ASN A 109 11.11 13.70 2.34
N THR A 110 10.49 13.31 1.23
CA THR A 110 10.01 14.25 0.19
C THR A 110 8.52 14.62 0.34
N SER A 111 7.87 14.19 1.42
CA SER A 111 6.42 14.38 1.60
C SER A 111 5.98 15.77 2.05
N SER A 112 6.90 16.70 2.29
CA SER A 112 6.54 18.04 2.75
C SER A 112 5.73 18.80 1.70
N GLY A 113 4.59 19.36 2.11
CA GLY A 113 3.68 20.09 1.23
C GLY A 113 2.86 19.22 0.27
N LEU A 114 3.01 17.88 0.31
CA LEU A 114 2.18 16.99 -0.48
C LEU A 114 0.74 16.93 0.05
N THR A 115 -0.19 16.60 -0.84
CA THR A 115 -1.53 16.15 -0.47
C THR A 115 -1.52 14.68 -0.04
N LEU A 116 -2.53 14.25 0.70
CA LEU A 116 -2.68 12.86 1.12
C LEU A 116 -2.74 11.89 -0.08
N GLU A 117 -3.41 12.27 -1.17
CA GLU A 117 -3.44 11.46 -2.40
C GLU A 117 -2.05 11.31 -3.03
N GLN A 118 -1.26 12.38 -3.09
CA GLN A 118 0.10 12.33 -3.66
C GLN A 118 1.00 11.42 -2.82
N PHE A 119 0.94 11.54 -1.50
CA PHE A 119 1.70 10.69 -0.58
C PHE A 119 1.30 9.21 -0.69
N ASN A 120 0.00 8.91 -0.67
CA ASN A 120 -0.50 7.54 -0.80
C ASN A 120 -0.16 6.95 -2.18
N SER A 121 -0.25 7.75 -3.25
CA SER A 121 0.14 7.34 -4.60
C SER A 121 1.61 7.01 -4.69
N ALA A 122 2.49 7.81 -4.09
CA ALA A 122 3.93 7.55 -4.08
C ALA A 122 4.25 6.22 -3.37
N LEU A 123 3.58 5.90 -2.26
CA LEU A 123 3.72 4.59 -1.62
C LEU A 123 3.17 3.45 -2.47
N LEU A 124 2.01 3.64 -3.13
CA LEU A 124 1.49 2.66 -4.08
C LEU A 124 2.49 2.37 -5.21
N GLU A 125 3.11 3.40 -5.77
CA GLU A 125 4.11 3.26 -6.82
C GLU A 125 5.34 2.47 -6.35
N VAL A 126 5.81 2.69 -5.11
CA VAL A 126 6.86 1.86 -4.50
C VAL A 126 6.42 0.40 -4.46
N ALA A 127 5.23 0.11 -3.93
CA ALA A 127 4.72 -1.26 -3.86
C ALA A 127 4.62 -1.91 -5.25
N LEU A 128 4.08 -1.20 -6.25
CA LEU A 128 3.91 -1.72 -7.61
C LEU A 128 5.25 -1.99 -8.31
N ARG A 129 6.28 -1.17 -8.12
CA ARG A 129 7.63 -1.41 -8.69
C ARG A 129 8.29 -2.67 -8.12
N TRP A 130 7.97 -3.00 -6.87
CA TRP A 130 8.50 -4.19 -6.21
C TRP A 130 7.81 -5.48 -6.65
N LEU A 131 6.62 -5.37 -7.23
CA LEU A 131 5.85 -6.51 -7.69
C LEU A 131 6.18 -6.79 -9.16
N ASP A 132 6.71 -7.99 -9.41
CA ASP A 132 7.14 -8.41 -10.74
C ASP A 132 5.97 -8.89 -11.59
N PHE A 133 5.19 -7.95 -12.11
CA PHE A 133 4.01 -8.27 -12.93
C PHE A 133 4.36 -8.91 -14.27
N GLU A 134 5.56 -8.70 -14.79
CA GLU A 134 6.03 -9.36 -16.02
C GLU A 134 6.22 -10.86 -15.79
N ALA A 135 6.76 -11.25 -14.63
CA ALA A 135 6.90 -12.66 -14.26
C ALA A 135 5.55 -13.38 -14.25
N VAL A 136 4.48 -12.73 -13.81
CA VAL A 136 3.13 -13.35 -13.74
C VAL A 136 2.49 -13.52 -15.12
N ASN A 137 2.78 -12.64 -16.06
CA ASN A 137 2.25 -12.74 -17.42
C ASN A 137 2.73 -14.00 -18.17
N ASN A 138 3.79 -14.67 -17.71
CA ASN A 138 4.34 -15.87 -18.33
C ASN A 138 3.53 -17.16 -18.06
N ARG A 139 2.42 -17.11 -17.31
CA ARG A 139 1.37 -18.16 -17.17
C ARG A 139 1.83 -19.63 -17.00
N GLU A 140 3.05 -19.87 -16.54
CA GLU A 140 3.52 -21.23 -16.27
C GLU A 140 2.80 -21.84 -15.06
N SER A 141 2.47 -23.13 -15.13
CA SER A 141 1.78 -23.86 -14.05
C SER A 141 2.51 -23.77 -12.70
N ARG A 142 3.84 -23.69 -12.72
CA ARG A 142 4.69 -23.53 -11.52
C ARG A 142 4.42 -22.22 -10.77
N LEU A 143 4.08 -21.14 -11.47
CA LEU A 143 3.83 -19.84 -10.84
C LEU A 143 2.49 -19.83 -10.06
N ARG A 144 1.51 -20.61 -10.54
CA ARG A 144 0.26 -20.86 -9.82
C ARG A 144 0.46 -21.66 -8.54
N GLU A 145 1.35 -22.65 -8.57
CA GLU A 145 1.72 -23.42 -7.38
C GLU A 145 2.39 -22.51 -6.34
N THR A 146 3.35 -21.68 -6.75
CA THR A 146 3.97 -20.67 -5.87
C THR A 146 2.94 -19.69 -5.30
N GLY A 147 1.98 -19.23 -6.10
CA GLY A 147 0.90 -18.36 -5.60
C GLY A 147 0.06 -19.02 -4.51
N ARG A 148 -0.27 -20.31 -4.65
CA ARG A 148 -1.01 -21.08 -3.64
C ARG A 148 -0.21 -21.35 -2.37
N GLU A 149 1.09 -21.55 -2.50
CA GLU A 149 1.98 -21.73 -1.35
C GLU A 149 2.13 -20.45 -0.52
N LEU A 150 2.11 -19.29 -1.18
CA LEU A 150 2.26 -17.98 -0.53
C LEU A 150 0.92 -17.36 -0.08
N GLU A 151 -0.21 -17.85 -0.57
CA GLU A 151 -1.53 -17.31 -0.19
C GLU A 151 -1.79 -17.36 1.33
N PRO A 152 -1.43 -18.42 2.07
CA PRO A 152 -1.54 -18.45 3.53
C PRO A 152 -0.67 -17.44 4.28
N GLU A 153 0.35 -16.87 3.63
CA GLU A 153 1.22 -15.84 4.22
C GLU A 153 0.59 -14.44 4.14
N ILE A 154 -0.51 -14.27 3.41
CA ILE A 154 -1.28 -13.02 3.41
C ILE A 154 -1.96 -12.88 4.77
N THR A 155 -1.56 -11.86 5.53
CA THR A 155 -2.25 -11.48 6.76
C THR A 155 -3.35 -10.47 6.44
N ASP A 156 -4.59 -10.85 6.73
CA ASP A 156 -5.78 -10.03 6.47
C ASP A 156 -5.67 -8.62 7.08
N GLY A 157 -5.94 -7.62 6.23
CA GLY A 157 -5.98 -6.21 6.61
C GLY A 157 -4.62 -5.53 6.78
N LEU A 158 -3.50 -6.28 6.80
CA LEU A 158 -2.18 -5.67 6.78
C LEU A 158 -1.86 -5.09 5.40
N THR A 159 -1.09 -4.01 5.41
CA THR A 159 -0.51 -3.46 4.20
C THR A 159 0.27 -4.52 3.41
N VAL A 160 0.20 -4.46 2.09
CA VAL A 160 0.96 -5.30 1.16
C VAL A 160 2.46 -5.24 1.42
N PHE A 161 2.96 -4.15 2.01
CA PHE A 161 4.35 -4.08 2.42
C PHE A 161 4.74 -5.17 3.43
N ASP A 162 3.83 -5.68 4.28
CA ASP A 162 4.12 -6.87 5.13
C ASP A 162 4.55 -8.06 4.28
N LEU A 163 3.80 -8.34 3.20
CA LEU A 163 4.10 -9.43 2.28
C LEU A 163 5.39 -9.16 1.47
N ILE A 164 5.57 -7.92 0.98
CA ILE A 164 6.76 -7.55 0.19
C ILE A 164 8.02 -7.60 1.07
N PHE A 165 7.95 -7.19 2.34
CA PHE A 165 9.09 -7.28 3.25
C PHE A 165 9.55 -8.71 3.50
N ARG A 166 8.62 -9.68 3.50
CA ARG A 166 8.91 -11.11 3.71
C ARG A 166 9.37 -11.82 2.44
N HIS A 167 8.76 -11.52 1.29
CA HIS A 167 8.89 -12.31 0.07
C HIS A 167 9.44 -11.54 -1.14
N GLY A 168 9.63 -10.23 -1.02
CA GLY A 168 10.13 -9.38 -2.09
C GLY A 168 9.24 -9.47 -3.32
N LYS A 169 9.87 -9.67 -4.49
CA LYS A 169 9.16 -9.78 -5.77
C LYS A 169 8.14 -10.91 -5.84
N MET A 170 8.35 -11.99 -5.10
CA MET A 170 7.43 -13.14 -5.09
C MET A 170 6.08 -12.82 -4.46
N ALA A 171 5.97 -11.69 -3.74
CA ALA A 171 4.70 -11.20 -3.20
C ALA A 171 3.63 -11.00 -4.28
N VAL A 172 4.01 -10.85 -5.56
CA VAL A 172 3.06 -10.71 -6.67
C VAL A 172 2.21 -11.96 -6.92
N PHE A 173 2.75 -13.17 -6.69
CA PHE A 173 2.09 -14.42 -7.05
C PHE A 173 0.78 -14.68 -6.30
N PRO A 174 0.69 -14.51 -4.97
CA PRO A 174 -0.58 -14.66 -4.26
C PRO A 174 -1.54 -13.48 -4.51
N LEU A 175 -1.09 -12.39 -5.13
CA LEU A 175 -1.93 -11.21 -5.42
C LEU A 175 -2.60 -11.25 -6.79
N TYR A 176 -2.15 -12.14 -7.68
CA TYR A 176 -2.68 -12.18 -9.03
C TYR A 176 -3.90 -13.10 -9.14
N PRO A 177 -4.96 -12.70 -9.86
CA PRO A 177 -6.10 -13.56 -10.15
C PRO A 177 -5.69 -14.62 -11.18
N TRP A 178 -5.52 -15.86 -10.73
CA TRP A 178 -5.16 -17.01 -11.58
C TRP A 178 -6.35 -17.64 -12.29
#